data_AF-A0AAJ6GQY2-F1
#
_entry.id   AF-A0AAJ6GQY2-F1
#
_cell.length_a   1.000
_cell.length_b   1.000
_cell.length_c   1.000
_cell.angle_alpha   90.00
_cell.angle_beta   90.00
_cell.angle_gamma   90.00
#
_symmetry.space_group_name_H-M   'P 1'
#
loop_
_entity.id
_entity.type
_entity.pdbx_description
1 polymer ?
#
loop_
_entity_poly.entity_id
_entity_poly.type
_entity_poly.pdbx_seq_one_letter_code
_entity_poly.pdbx_strand_id
1 'polypeptide(L)'
;MSSAFPLLADLRGRAVLVVGGGADAERATAQLLQAGALPLVGAPELTAQLRRWAQSGQLRWLEGRFDTAWLALPDQPVWLAIAASESATLNDAIRHAANARRLLTHDAVPAASATAPVRPPAPRSAIGTLAPGSVSLVGAGPGDPGLLTRHALRALRQAEVVLHDRLVSPQILRLARPGARLIAVGKSAQGHSTRQEQIHALMLEHARAGHRVVRLKGGDSFVFGRGGEELEFLRAHGIGFQVIPGITAAVACAAYAGIPLTHRDHAQSLRLITAHCKDSLDTLDWHALGQERQTLAFYMGVAGLDAIQQRLLQAGRAASTPFALVENGSRPQQRVITGTLASLATTARQHAVAAPALLILGEVAALAQTLHWFGNAPLSAPLLPHSPPATPDTPTLAHAA
;
A
#
# COMPACT_ATOMS: atom_id res chain seq x y z
N MET A 1 15.88 5.15 -33.84
CA MET A 1 14.43 5.37 -34.06
C MET A 1 13.79 4.01 -34.22
N SER A 2 12.78 3.66 -33.43
CA SER A 2 12.12 2.34 -33.55
C SER A 2 11.35 2.30 -34.87
N SER A 3 11.60 1.29 -35.70
CA SER A 3 10.84 1.00 -36.93
C SER A 3 9.52 0.29 -36.67
N ALA A 4 9.19 0.00 -35.40
CA ALA A 4 7.99 -0.72 -35.00
C ALA A 4 6.90 0.22 -34.46
N PHE A 5 5.68 0.06 -34.96
CA PHE A 5 4.48 0.76 -34.48
C PHE A 5 3.65 -0.18 -33.58
N PRO A 6 3.32 0.22 -32.33
CA PRO A 6 2.53 -0.62 -31.44
C PRO A 6 1.08 -0.72 -31.93
N LEU A 7 0.60 -1.95 -32.15
CA LEU A 7 -0.77 -2.23 -32.59
C LEU A 7 -1.42 -3.25 -31.66
N LEU A 8 -2.69 -3.02 -31.31
CA LEU A 8 -3.55 -4.00 -30.65
C LEU A 8 -4.49 -4.59 -31.70
N ALA A 9 -4.47 -5.92 -31.84
CA ALA A 9 -5.29 -6.64 -32.81
C ALA A 9 -6.43 -7.39 -32.10
N ASP A 10 -7.66 -7.28 -32.64
CA ASP A 10 -8.76 -8.17 -32.27
C ASP A 10 -8.62 -9.48 -33.05
N LEU A 11 -8.30 -10.57 -32.34
CA LEU A 11 -8.08 -11.89 -32.93
C LEU A 11 -9.28 -12.82 -32.83
N ARG A 12 -10.41 -12.37 -32.25
CA ARG A 12 -11.58 -13.23 -32.05
C ARG A 12 -12.09 -13.79 -33.37
N GLY A 13 -12.16 -15.12 -33.47
CA GLY A 13 -12.59 -15.83 -34.67
C GLY A 13 -11.63 -15.75 -35.86
N ARG A 14 -10.44 -15.18 -35.70
CA ARG A 14 -9.44 -15.04 -36.79
C ARG A 14 -8.47 -16.21 -36.79
N ALA A 15 -8.14 -16.71 -37.97
CA ALA A 15 -7.12 -17.73 -38.12
C ALA A 15 -5.72 -17.14 -37.97
N VAL A 16 -4.91 -17.80 -37.14
CA VAL A 16 -3.52 -17.43 -36.90
C VAL A 16 -2.64 -18.66 -37.11
N LEU A 17 -1.74 -18.58 -38.08
CA LEU A 17 -0.79 -19.64 -38.39
C LEU A 17 0.38 -19.57 -37.40
N VAL A 18 0.67 -20.67 -36.72
CA VAL A 18 1.84 -20.85 -35.86
C VAL A 18 2.69 -21.95 -36.48
N VAL A 19 3.92 -21.64 -36.90
CA VAL A 19 4.81 -22.63 -37.53
C VAL A 19 5.89 -23.03 -36.55
N GLY A 20 5.85 -24.30 -36.14
CA GLY A 20 6.65 -24.84 -35.04
C GLY A 20 5.79 -25.72 -34.13
N GLY A 21 6.40 -26.75 -33.54
CA GLY A 21 5.70 -27.73 -32.71
C GLY A 21 6.24 -27.87 -31.28
N GLY A 22 7.18 -27.01 -30.90
CA GLY A 22 7.85 -27.02 -29.59
C GLY A 22 7.22 -26.08 -28.55
N ALA A 23 7.95 -25.80 -27.48
CA ALA A 23 7.46 -25.02 -26.33
C ALA A 23 7.07 -23.57 -26.70
N ASP A 24 7.75 -22.96 -27.67
CA ASP A 24 7.45 -21.61 -28.15
C ASP A 24 6.10 -21.57 -28.88
N ALA A 25 5.84 -22.57 -29.72
CA ALA A 25 4.56 -22.72 -30.41
C ALA A 25 3.41 -23.02 -29.44
N GLU A 26 3.65 -23.87 -28.43
CA GLU A 26 2.67 -24.16 -27.38
C GLU A 26 2.24 -22.90 -26.63
N ARG A 27 3.20 -22.06 -26.24
CA ARG A 27 2.94 -20.80 -25.54
C ARG A 27 2.22 -19.78 -26.41
N ALA A 28 2.66 -19.61 -27.65
CA ALA A 28 1.98 -18.73 -28.60
C ALA A 28 0.53 -19.18 -28.80
N THR A 29 0.31 -20.48 -28.98
CA THR A 29 -1.02 -21.08 -29.13
C THR A 29 -1.89 -20.84 -27.89
N ALA A 30 -1.35 -20.99 -26.68
CA ALA A 30 -2.09 -20.71 -25.44
C ALA A 30 -2.61 -19.26 -25.38
N GLN A 31 -1.78 -18.28 -25.77
CA GLN A 31 -2.16 -16.87 -25.80
C GLN A 31 -3.22 -16.59 -26.87
N LEU A 32 -3.10 -17.23 -28.04
CA LEU A 32 -4.07 -17.12 -29.12
C LEU A 32 -5.45 -17.67 -28.71
N LEU A 33 -5.49 -18.82 -28.04
CA LEU A 33 -6.73 -19.38 -27.51
C LEU A 33 -7.40 -18.45 -26.49
N GLN A 34 -6.62 -17.83 -25.59
CA GLN A 34 -7.14 -16.84 -24.64
C GLN A 34 -7.69 -15.57 -25.34
N ALA A 35 -7.10 -15.17 -26.47
CA ALA A 35 -7.57 -14.07 -27.29
C ALA A 35 -8.80 -14.42 -28.17
N GLY A 36 -9.26 -15.68 -28.14
CA GLY A 36 -10.37 -16.18 -28.95
C GLY A 36 -10.02 -16.39 -30.43
N ALA A 37 -8.74 -16.50 -30.76
CA ALA A 37 -8.29 -16.81 -32.11
C ALA A 37 -8.57 -18.28 -32.47
N LEU A 38 -8.42 -18.61 -33.75
CA LEU A 38 -8.49 -19.96 -34.31
C LEU A 38 -7.06 -20.40 -34.71
N PRO A 39 -6.28 -21.04 -33.83
CA PRO A 39 -4.90 -21.37 -34.13
C PRO A 39 -4.79 -22.48 -35.18
N LEU A 40 -3.91 -22.26 -36.15
CA LEU A 40 -3.47 -23.24 -37.14
C LEU A 40 -2.02 -23.56 -36.81
N VAL A 41 -1.71 -24.78 -36.35
CA VAL A 41 -0.34 -25.14 -35.96
C VAL A 41 0.28 -26.02 -37.03
N GLY A 42 1.32 -25.53 -37.68
CA GLY A 42 2.06 -26.23 -38.74
C GLY A 42 3.38 -26.79 -38.24
N ALA A 43 3.48 -28.12 -38.14
CA ALA A 43 4.70 -28.80 -37.71
C ALA A 43 4.65 -30.30 -38.04
N PRO A 44 5.81 -30.96 -38.24
CA PRO A 44 5.86 -32.42 -38.42
C PRO A 44 5.51 -33.15 -37.12
N GLU A 45 5.87 -32.58 -35.97
CA GLU A 45 5.58 -33.14 -34.65
C GLU A 45 5.08 -32.04 -33.72
N LEU A 46 4.18 -32.40 -32.81
CA LEU A 46 3.61 -31.51 -31.79
C LEU A 46 3.97 -31.99 -30.38
N THR A 47 4.12 -31.05 -29.44
CA THR A 47 4.13 -31.36 -28.00
C THR A 47 2.83 -32.06 -27.56
N ALA A 48 2.87 -32.74 -26.41
CA ALA A 48 1.70 -33.39 -25.84
C ALA A 48 0.51 -32.42 -25.62
N GLN A 49 0.78 -31.16 -25.25
CA GLN A 49 -0.28 -30.16 -25.07
C GLN A 49 -0.91 -29.74 -26.40
N LEU A 50 -0.10 -29.44 -27.41
CA LEU A 50 -0.57 -29.07 -28.74
C LEU A 50 -1.42 -30.20 -29.37
N ARG A 51 -1.00 -31.47 -29.19
CA ARG A 51 -1.81 -32.63 -29.62
C ARG A 51 -3.15 -32.71 -28.92
N ARG A 52 -3.20 -32.48 -27.60
CA ARG A 52 -4.47 -32.45 -26.85
C ARG A 52 -5.41 -31.37 -27.38
N TRP A 53 -4.91 -30.16 -27.62
CA TRP A 53 -5.70 -29.08 -28.20
C TRP A 53 -6.20 -29.41 -29.61
N ALA A 54 -5.38 -30.06 -30.45
CA ALA A 54 -5.81 -30.53 -31.77
C ALA A 54 -6.93 -31.56 -31.67
N GLN A 55 -6.78 -32.57 -30.80
CA GLN A 55 -7.77 -33.63 -30.59
C GLN A 55 -9.10 -33.11 -30.04
N SER A 56 -9.06 -32.07 -29.20
CA SER A 56 -10.25 -31.41 -28.66
C SER A 56 -10.90 -30.39 -29.61
N GLY A 57 -10.33 -30.20 -30.81
CA GLY A 57 -10.83 -29.23 -31.80
C GLY A 57 -10.53 -27.76 -31.48
N GLN A 58 -9.67 -27.47 -30.50
CA GLN A 58 -9.29 -26.10 -30.13
C GLN A 58 -8.30 -25.47 -31.11
N LEU A 59 -7.56 -26.27 -31.88
CA LEU A 59 -6.69 -25.83 -32.97
C LEU A 59 -6.76 -26.80 -34.14
N ARG A 60 -6.34 -26.36 -35.32
CA ARG A 60 -6.16 -27.23 -36.50
C ARG A 60 -4.68 -27.53 -36.68
N TRP A 61 -4.33 -28.82 -36.73
CA TRP A 61 -2.97 -29.25 -37.01
C TRP A 61 -2.77 -29.36 -38.54
N LEU A 62 -1.75 -28.67 -39.05
CA LEU A 62 -1.24 -28.81 -40.41
C LEU A 62 0.02 -29.67 -40.34
N GLU A 63 -0.15 -30.98 -40.52
CA GLU A 63 0.93 -31.95 -40.40
C GLU A 63 1.91 -31.82 -41.57
N GLY A 64 3.19 -31.63 -41.26
CA GLY A 64 4.26 -31.60 -42.25
C GLY A 64 5.26 -30.46 -42.05
N ARG A 65 6.08 -30.25 -43.07
CA ARG A 65 7.01 -29.11 -43.15
C ARG A 65 6.29 -27.90 -43.71
N PHE A 66 6.75 -26.70 -43.33
CA PHE A 66 6.16 -25.44 -43.77
C PHE A 66 5.97 -25.38 -45.29
N ASP A 67 4.73 -25.17 -45.70
CA ASP A 67 4.33 -24.87 -47.07
C ASP A 67 3.72 -23.47 -47.12
N THR A 68 4.12 -22.68 -48.12
CA THR A 68 3.55 -21.35 -48.38
C THR A 68 2.04 -21.39 -48.66
N ALA A 69 1.48 -22.53 -49.06
CA ALA A 69 0.05 -22.74 -49.20
C ALA A 69 -0.71 -22.58 -47.86
N TRP A 70 -0.08 -22.85 -46.73
CA TRP A 70 -0.69 -22.69 -45.40
C TRP A 70 -1.02 -21.23 -45.07
N LEU A 71 -0.38 -20.26 -45.74
CA LEU A 71 -0.67 -18.83 -45.58
C LEU A 71 -1.91 -18.38 -46.36
N ALA A 72 -2.48 -19.24 -47.21
CA ALA A 72 -3.60 -18.91 -48.10
C ALA A 72 -4.60 -20.08 -48.19
N LEU A 73 -5.04 -20.59 -47.03
CA LEU A 73 -6.01 -21.67 -46.99
C LEU A 73 -7.37 -21.22 -47.54
N PRO A 74 -8.01 -21.99 -48.45
CA PRO A 74 -9.25 -21.57 -49.12
C PRO A 74 -10.45 -21.43 -48.19
N ASP A 75 -10.48 -22.25 -47.14
CA ASP A 75 -11.54 -22.35 -46.14
C ASP A 75 -11.32 -21.39 -44.95
N GLN A 76 -10.11 -20.87 -44.78
CA GLN A 76 -9.78 -20.06 -43.62
C GLN A 76 -8.62 -19.07 -43.89
N PRO A 77 -8.91 -17.79 -44.18
CA PRO A 77 -7.87 -16.82 -44.47
C PRO A 77 -7.02 -16.53 -43.23
N VAL A 78 -5.70 -16.76 -43.35
CA VAL A 78 -4.73 -16.47 -42.28
C VAL A 78 -4.59 -14.96 -42.12
N TRP A 79 -4.69 -14.46 -40.89
CA TRP A 79 -4.55 -13.03 -40.59
C TRP A 79 -3.15 -12.66 -40.06
N LEU A 80 -2.56 -13.57 -39.29
CA LEU A 80 -1.26 -13.41 -38.64
C LEU A 80 -0.48 -14.72 -38.76
N ALA A 81 0.82 -14.62 -39.06
CA ALA A 81 1.74 -15.74 -39.00
C ALA A 81 2.73 -15.55 -37.83
N ILE A 82 2.88 -16.58 -37.01
CA ILE A 82 3.82 -16.64 -35.90
C ILE A 82 4.92 -17.65 -36.24
N ALA A 83 6.15 -17.16 -36.34
CA ALA A 83 7.34 -17.98 -36.49
C ALA A 83 7.76 -18.50 -35.12
N ALA A 84 7.61 -19.80 -34.88
CA ALA A 84 7.82 -20.45 -33.58
C ALA A 84 8.69 -21.71 -33.70
N SER A 85 9.59 -21.74 -34.69
CA SER A 85 10.56 -22.82 -34.88
C SER A 85 11.90 -22.49 -34.22
N GLU A 86 12.64 -23.52 -33.82
CA GLU A 86 14.04 -23.41 -33.38
C GLU A 86 14.99 -23.07 -34.55
N SER A 87 14.55 -23.24 -35.81
CA SER A 87 15.32 -22.93 -37.00
C SER A 87 15.13 -21.47 -37.43
N ALA A 88 16.20 -20.66 -37.30
CA ALA A 88 16.20 -19.27 -37.76
C ALA A 88 15.92 -19.14 -39.26
N THR A 89 16.48 -20.04 -40.07
CA THR A 89 16.26 -20.04 -41.53
C THR A 89 14.80 -20.32 -41.90
N LEU A 90 14.12 -21.20 -41.15
CA LEU A 90 12.69 -21.43 -41.32
C LEU A 90 11.86 -20.21 -40.90
N ASN A 91 12.20 -19.58 -39.77
CA ASN A 91 11.52 -18.37 -39.29
C ASN A 91 11.62 -17.22 -40.31
N ASP A 92 12.79 -17.03 -40.93
CA ASP A 92 12.99 -16.04 -41.99
C ASP A 92 12.19 -16.37 -43.26
N ALA A 93 12.12 -17.66 -43.65
CA ALA A 93 11.32 -18.10 -44.78
C ALA A 93 9.82 -17.84 -44.57
N ILE A 94 9.30 -18.10 -43.36
CA ILE A 94 7.91 -17.80 -42.99
C ILE A 94 7.65 -16.30 -43.09
N ARG A 95 8.55 -15.48 -42.53
CA ARG A 95 8.43 -14.03 -42.54
C ARG A 95 8.39 -13.49 -43.97
N HIS A 96 9.30 -13.96 -44.81
CA HIS A 96 9.36 -13.56 -46.21
C HIS A 96 8.10 -13.94 -46.98
N ALA A 97 7.63 -15.18 -46.82
CA ALA A 97 6.43 -15.69 -47.51
C ALA A 97 5.13 -14.99 -47.06
N ALA A 98 5.02 -14.64 -45.77
CA ALA A 98 3.90 -13.90 -45.21
C ALA A 98 3.91 -12.42 -45.64
N ASN A 99 5.07 -11.76 -45.63
CA ASN A 99 5.21 -10.38 -46.09
C ASN A 99 4.90 -10.22 -47.58
N ALA A 100 5.30 -11.18 -48.42
CA ALA A 100 4.93 -11.19 -49.84
C ALA A 100 3.40 -11.20 -50.07
N ARG A 101 2.64 -11.67 -49.08
CA ARG A 101 1.16 -11.71 -49.07
C ARG A 101 0.53 -10.58 -48.24
N ARG A 102 1.33 -9.64 -47.72
CA ARG A 102 0.90 -8.55 -46.83
C ARG A 102 0.24 -9.04 -45.54
N LEU A 103 0.63 -10.21 -45.05
CA LEU A 103 0.22 -10.73 -43.75
C LEU A 103 1.12 -10.18 -42.65
N LEU A 104 0.53 -9.95 -41.47
CA LEU A 104 1.33 -9.60 -40.30
C LEU A 104 2.15 -10.81 -39.85
N THR A 105 3.36 -10.54 -39.39
CA THR A 105 4.30 -11.56 -38.90
C THR A 105 4.72 -11.22 -37.48
N HIS A 106 4.81 -12.23 -36.62
CA HIS A 106 5.35 -12.11 -35.28
C HIS A 106 6.32 -13.26 -35.01
N ASP A 107 7.39 -12.99 -34.26
CA ASP A 107 8.28 -14.05 -33.77
C ASP A 107 7.79 -14.51 -32.40
N ALA A 108 7.73 -15.81 -32.17
CA ALA A 108 7.44 -16.31 -30.84
C ALA A 108 8.55 -15.86 -29.87
N VAL A 109 8.16 -15.37 -28.70
CA VAL A 109 9.12 -15.03 -27.64
C VAL A 109 9.74 -16.33 -27.13
N PRO A 110 11.08 -16.47 -27.15
CA PRO A 110 11.73 -17.70 -26.72
C PRO A 110 11.31 -18.08 -25.30
N ALA A 111 11.06 -19.36 -25.09
CA ALA A 111 10.53 -19.87 -23.83
C ALA A 111 11.35 -19.46 -22.60
N ALA A 112 12.67 -19.35 -22.79
CA ALA A 112 13.67 -18.99 -21.78
C ALA A 112 13.79 -17.49 -21.48
N SER A 113 13.23 -16.60 -22.30
CA SER A 113 13.38 -15.13 -22.17
C SER A 113 12.10 -14.40 -21.79
N ALA A 114 11.01 -15.11 -21.46
CA ALA A 114 9.73 -14.46 -21.25
C ALA A 114 9.60 -13.76 -19.89
N THR A 115 9.41 -12.45 -19.94
CA THR A 115 8.68 -11.71 -18.91
C THR A 115 7.19 -12.06 -18.99
N ALA A 116 6.50 -12.01 -17.85
CA ALA A 116 5.11 -12.46 -17.70
C ALA A 116 4.15 -11.79 -18.72
N PRO A 117 3.13 -12.50 -19.23
CA PRO A 117 2.22 -11.97 -20.23
C PRO A 117 1.48 -10.72 -19.73
N VAL A 118 1.27 -9.75 -20.63
CA VAL A 118 0.41 -8.58 -20.38
C VAL A 118 -1.02 -9.09 -20.20
N ARG A 119 -1.42 -9.26 -18.93
CA ARG A 119 -2.76 -9.71 -18.55
C ARG A 119 -3.78 -8.63 -18.98
N PRO A 120 -4.92 -8.99 -19.60
CA PRO A 120 -6.00 -8.02 -19.82
C PRO A 120 -6.37 -7.36 -18.49
N PRO A 121 -6.72 -6.06 -18.49
CA PRO A 121 -7.04 -5.36 -17.25
C PRO A 121 -8.20 -6.11 -16.56
N ALA A 122 -7.94 -6.60 -15.35
CA ALA A 122 -8.98 -7.16 -14.49
C ALA A 122 -10.15 -6.17 -14.38
N PRO A 123 -11.40 -6.64 -14.18
CA PRO A 123 -12.55 -5.76 -14.01
C PRO A 123 -12.20 -4.67 -12.99
N ARG A 124 -12.24 -3.42 -13.44
CA ARG A 124 -11.88 -2.26 -12.62
C ARG A 124 -12.89 -2.20 -11.48
N SER A 125 -12.43 -2.46 -10.26
CA SER A 125 -13.21 -2.15 -9.05
C SER A 125 -13.72 -0.70 -9.15
N ALA A 126 -15.01 -0.51 -8.90
CA ALA A 126 -15.64 0.82 -8.87
C ALA A 126 -15.00 1.72 -7.80
N ILE A 127 -14.38 1.13 -6.78
CA ILE A 127 -13.72 1.84 -5.67
C ILE A 127 -12.51 2.63 -6.20
N GLY A 128 -12.48 3.92 -5.88
CA GLY A 128 -11.45 4.87 -6.34
C GLY A 128 -11.72 5.50 -7.71
N THR A 129 -12.87 5.23 -8.35
CA THR A 129 -13.38 6.05 -9.46
C THR A 129 -14.24 7.16 -8.88
N LEU A 130 -14.01 8.40 -9.28
CA LEU A 130 -14.77 9.55 -8.77
C LEU A 130 -15.91 9.91 -9.73
N ALA A 131 -17.14 9.92 -9.23
CA ALA A 131 -18.28 10.46 -9.98
C ALA A 131 -18.30 11.99 -9.89
N PRO A 132 -18.71 12.73 -10.93
CA PRO A 132 -18.98 14.16 -10.82
C PRO A 132 -19.95 14.45 -9.67
N GLY A 133 -19.70 15.53 -8.92
CA GLY A 133 -20.50 15.95 -7.78
C GLY A 133 -20.46 15.01 -6.56
N SER A 134 -19.38 14.24 -6.42
CA SER A 134 -19.19 13.31 -5.30
C SER A 134 -17.93 13.62 -4.49
N VAL A 135 -17.89 13.12 -3.26
CA VAL A 135 -16.74 13.27 -2.35
C VAL A 135 -16.15 11.91 -2.02
N SER A 136 -14.83 11.76 -2.14
CA SER A 136 -14.12 10.61 -1.59
C SER A 136 -13.32 11.01 -0.38
N LEU A 137 -13.60 10.37 0.76
CA LEU A 137 -12.73 10.42 1.93
C LEU A 137 -11.57 9.45 1.73
N VAL A 138 -10.35 9.96 1.72
CA VAL A 138 -9.15 9.20 1.37
C VAL A 138 -8.13 9.28 2.49
N GLY A 139 -7.75 8.13 3.03
CA GLY A 139 -6.61 8.04 3.96
C GLY A 139 -5.29 8.17 3.20
N ALA A 140 -4.49 9.16 3.57
CA ALA A 140 -3.21 9.47 2.96
C ALA A 140 -2.05 8.61 3.49
N GLY A 141 -2.29 7.88 4.60
CA GLY A 141 -1.20 7.25 5.34
C GLY A 141 -0.43 8.23 6.23
N PRO A 142 0.60 7.75 6.97
CA PRO A 142 1.34 8.54 7.96
C PRO A 142 2.28 9.61 7.34
N GLY A 143 2.67 9.47 6.07
CA GLY A 143 3.51 10.45 5.38
C GLY A 143 4.25 9.94 4.15
N ASP A 144 4.71 8.68 4.17
CA ASP A 144 5.40 8.03 3.04
C ASP A 144 4.43 7.85 1.86
N PRO A 145 4.72 8.44 0.67
CA PRO A 145 3.90 8.24 -0.52
C PRO A 145 3.75 6.77 -0.95
N GLY A 146 4.74 5.92 -0.62
CA GLY A 146 4.70 4.48 -0.89
C GLY A 146 3.62 3.73 -0.10
N LEU A 147 3.12 4.32 0.99
CA LEU A 147 2.04 3.76 1.81
C LEU A 147 0.63 4.17 1.34
N LEU A 148 0.52 4.98 0.28
CA LEU A 148 -0.77 5.23 -0.35
C LEU A 148 -1.31 3.95 -0.98
N THR A 149 -2.60 3.69 -0.75
CA THR A 149 -3.26 2.60 -1.44
C THR A 149 -3.38 2.91 -2.94
N ARG A 150 -3.45 1.87 -3.77
CA ARG A 150 -3.69 2.03 -5.21
C ARG A 150 -5.01 2.76 -5.50
N HIS A 151 -6.01 2.61 -4.62
CA HIS A 151 -7.27 3.34 -4.70
C HIS A 151 -7.10 4.83 -4.38
N ALA A 152 -6.31 5.17 -3.35
CA ALA A 152 -6.02 6.56 -3.00
C ALA A 152 -5.31 7.28 -4.16
N LEU A 153 -4.28 6.66 -4.74
CA LEU A 153 -3.59 7.20 -5.91
C LEU A 153 -4.53 7.38 -7.11
N ARG A 154 -5.42 6.41 -7.35
CA ARG A 154 -6.42 6.48 -8.43
C ARG A 154 -7.39 7.65 -8.23
N ALA A 155 -7.87 7.87 -7.00
CA ALA A 155 -8.75 8.98 -6.67
C ALA A 155 -8.03 10.33 -6.83
N LEU A 156 -6.81 10.48 -6.29
CA LEU A 156 -6.01 11.70 -6.39
C LEU A 156 -5.75 12.12 -7.85
N ARG A 157 -5.52 11.15 -8.74
CA ARG A 157 -5.31 11.39 -10.19
C ARG A 157 -6.59 11.77 -10.95
N GLN A 158 -7.77 11.66 -10.33
CA GLN A 158 -9.04 12.06 -10.93
C GLN A 158 -9.63 13.31 -10.29
N ALA A 159 -9.19 13.65 -9.08
CA ALA A 159 -9.78 14.69 -8.24
C ALA A 159 -9.60 16.09 -8.82
N GLU A 160 -10.67 16.86 -8.88
CA GLU A 160 -10.62 18.26 -9.35
C GLU A 160 -10.30 19.22 -8.23
N VAL A 161 -10.76 18.87 -7.04
CA VAL A 161 -10.50 19.57 -5.80
C VAL A 161 -9.99 18.57 -4.78
N VAL A 162 -8.89 18.90 -4.12
CA VAL A 162 -8.33 18.11 -3.02
C VAL A 162 -8.33 18.97 -1.77
N LEU A 163 -9.25 18.66 -0.84
CA LEU A 163 -9.28 19.25 0.50
C LEU A 163 -8.37 18.42 1.41
N HIS A 164 -7.27 18.97 1.91
CA HIS A 164 -6.29 18.19 2.65
C HIS A 164 -5.93 18.77 4.02
N ASP A 165 -5.66 17.89 4.98
CA ASP A 165 -5.18 18.30 6.30
C ASP A 165 -3.72 18.77 6.26
N ARG A 166 -3.30 19.46 7.33
CA ARG A 166 -1.91 19.90 7.54
C ARG A 166 -0.90 18.74 7.59
N LEU A 167 -1.32 17.56 8.07
CA LEU A 167 -0.41 16.43 8.27
C LEU A 167 -0.08 15.67 6.96
N VAL A 168 -0.81 15.93 5.87
CA VAL A 168 -0.53 15.31 4.57
C VAL A 168 0.77 15.87 4.01
N SER A 169 1.67 14.98 3.57
CA SER A 169 2.99 15.39 3.08
C SER A 169 2.90 16.07 1.70
N PRO A 170 3.77 17.06 1.40
CA PRO A 170 3.82 17.67 0.07
C PRO A 170 4.08 16.67 -1.06
N GLN A 171 4.82 15.59 -0.78
CA GLN A 171 5.09 14.52 -1.73
C GLN A 171 3.80 13.79 -2.14
N ILE A 172 2.88 13.56 -1.21
CA ILE A 172 1.56 12.98 -1.51
C ILE A 172 0.72 13.95 -2.36
N LEU A 173 0.70 15.23 -2.01
CA LEU A 173 -0.09 16.24 -2.73
C LEU A 173 0.35 16.37 -4.20
N ARG A 174 1.65 16.20 -4.48
CA ARG A 174 2.20 16.18 -5.84
C ARG A 174 1.70 15.02 -6.72
N LEU A 175 1.09 13.99 -6.13
CA LEU A 175 0.52 12.86 -6.88
C LEU A 175 -0.89 13.14 -7.39
N ALA A 176 -1.51 14.24 -6.96
CA ALA A 176 -2.80 14.68 -7.47
C ALA A 176 -2.71 15.00 -8.97
N ARG A 177 -3.87 15.02 -9.66
CA ARG A 177 -3.90 15.37 -11.08
C ARG A 177 -3.27 16.77 -11.30
N PRO A 178 -2.54 16.99 -12.40
CA PRO A 178 -2.16 18.34 -12.82
C PRO A 178 -3.40 19.24 -12.92
N GLY A 179 -3.32 20.45 -12.37
CA GLY A 179 -4.44 21.39 -12.35
C GLY A 179 -5.53 21.10 -11.31
N ALA A 180 -5.35 20.13 -10.41
CA ALA A 180 -6.21 20.01 -9.23
C ALA A 180 -6.10 21.26 -8.35
N ARG A 181 -7.23 21.76 -7.85
CA ARG A 181 -7.25 22.80 -6.82
C ARG A 181 -6.94 22.14 -5.47
N LEU A 182 -5.77 22.44 -4.91
CA LEU A 182 -5.36 21.96 -3.59
C LEU A 182 -5.79 22.99 -2.53
N ILE A 183 -6.63 22.59 -1.59
CA ILE A 183 -7.16 23.45 -0.53
C ILE A 183 -6.73 22.87 0.81
N ALA A 184 -5.83 23.57 1.50
CA ALA A 184 -5.41 23.21 2.84
C ALA A 184 -6.52 23.56 3.84
N VAL A 185 -7.03 22.56 4.55
CA VAL A 185 -8.01 22.75 5.61
C VAL A 185 -7.37 22.62 7.00
N GLY A 186 -7.92 23.33 7.98
CA GLY A 186 -7.39 23.37 9.35
C GLY A 186 -6.54 24.60 9.70
N LYS A 187 -6.43 25.59 8.80
CA LYS A 187 -6.00 26.96 9.13
C LYS A 187 -7.21 27.89 9.08
N SER A 188 -7.59 28.47 10.21
CA SER A 188 -8.19 29.81 10.28
C SER A 188 -8.04 30.35 11.71
N ALA A 189 -7.34 31.47 11.80
CA ALA A 189 -7.18 32.29 12.99
C ALA A 189 -8.23 33.42 13.02
N GLN A 190 -9.24 33.44 12.15
CA GLN A 190 -10.24 34.50 12.08
C GLN A 190 -11.58 33.93 11.58
N GLY A 191 -12.62 33.99 12.42
CA GLY A 191 -14.02 33.67 12.05
C GLY A 191 -14.77 32.79 13.07
N HIS A 192 -16.04 33.13 13.33
CA HIS A 192 -16.92 32.54 14.37
C HIS A 192 -17.46 31.11 14.10
N SER A 193 -16.99 30.40 13.06
CA SER A 193 -17.44 29.04 12.73
C SER A 193 -16.38 28.01 13.14
N THR A 194 -16.80 26.84 13.61
CA THR A 194 -15.85 25.78 13.98
C THR A 194 -15.07 25.31 12.74
N ARG A 195 -13.81 24.89 12.93
CA ARG A 195 -12.96 24.39 11.83
C ARG A 195 -13.61 23.24 11.04
N GLN A 196 -14.54 22.50 11.66
CA GLN A 196 -15.21 21.37 11.03
C GLN A 196 -16.36 21.80 10.12
N GLU A 197 -17.18 22.77 10.54
CA GLU A 197 -18.25 23.35 9.72
C GLU A 197 -17.70 23.96 8.43
N GLN A 198 -16.53 24.60 8.50
CA GLN A 198 -15.85 25.14 7.31
C GLN A 198 -15.45 24.04 6.33
N ILE A 199 -14.94 22.91 6.83
CA ILE A 199 -14.60 21.74 5.99
C ILE A 199 -15.86 21.17 5.34
N HIS A 200 -16.94 21.06 6.11
CA HIS A 200 -18.25 20.60 5.63
C HIS A 200 -18.79 21.49 4.53
N ALA A 201 -18.77 22.81 4.73
CA ALA A 201 -19.21 23.79 3.74
C ALA A 201 -18.39 23.69 2.45
N LEU A 202 -17.06 23.60 2.52
CA LEU A 202 -16.19 23.46 1.36
C LEU A 202 -16.44 22.16 0.57
N MET A 203 -16.66 21.03 1.27
CA MET A 203 -17.01 19.78 0.61
C MET A 203 -18.34 19.89 -0.12
N LEU A 204 -19.35 20.48 0.53
CA LEU A 204 -20.68 20.65 -0.04
C LEU A 204 -20.68 21.60 -1.26
N GLU A 205 -20.00 22.74 -1.15
CA GLU A 205 -19.87 23.73 -2.21
C GLU A 205 -19.29 23.09 -3.48
N HIS A 206 -18.13 22.44 -3.35
CA HIS A 206 -17.47 21.84 -4.51
C HIS A 206 -18.22 20.63 -5.08
N ALA A 207 -18.84 19.82 -4.23
CA ALA A 207 -19.66 18.71 -4.71
C ALA A 207 -20.92 19.21 -5.45
N ARG A 208 -21.60 20.25 -4.96
CA ARG A 208 -22.75 20.84 -5.66
C ARG A 208 -22.39 21.51 -6.98
N ALA A 209 -21.16 22.03 -7.09
CA ALA A 209 -20.61 22.53 -8.35
C ALA A 209 -20.26 21.40 -9.35
N GLY A 210 -20.54 20.13 -9.02
CA GLY A 210 -20.30 18.98 -9.90
C GLY A 210 -18.86 18.48 -9.90
N HIS A 211 -17.98 19.01 -9.04
CA HIS A 211 -16.59 18.58 -9.00
C HIS A 211 -16.41 17.19 -8.40
N ARG A 212 -15.39 16.47 -8.85
CA ARG A 212 -14.87 15.29 -8.18
C ARG A 212 -13.98 15.72 -7.02
N VAL A 213 -14.48 15.61 -5.79
CA VAL A 213 -13.79 16.10 -4.59
C VAL A 213 -13.08 14.94 -3.89
N VAL A 214 -11.82 15.16 -3.51
CA VAL A 214 -11.12 14.30 -2.57
C VAL A 214 -10.91 15.04 -1.26
N ARG A 215 -11.41 14.45 -0.16
CA ARG A 215 -11.08 14.83 1.21
C ARG A 215 -9.93 13.95 1.69
N LEU A 216 -8.71 14.48 1.60
CA LEU A 216 -7.48 13.76 1.90
C LEU A 216 -7.07 13.96 3.37
N LYS A 217 -7.07 12.87 4.14
CA LYS A 217 -6.88 12.88 5.60
C LYS A 217 -5.60 12.15 5.97
N GLY A 218 -4.86 12.64 6.95
CA GLY A 218 -3.65 11.96 7.42
C GLY A 218 -3.98 10.60 8.06
N GLY A 219 -3.15 9.59 7.82
CA GLY A 219 -3.39 8.23 8.31
C GLY A 219 -4.60 7.57 7.65
N ASP A 220 -5.54 7.11 8.47
CA ASP A 220 -6.81 6.55 8.04
C ASP A 220 -7.98 7.51 8.34
N SER A 221 -9.02 7.49 7.51
CA SER A 221 -10.15 8.43 7.64
C SER A 221 -11.02 8.16 8.88
N PHE A 222 -11.07 6.92 9.37
CA PHE A 222 -11.92 6.48 10.47
C PHE A 222 -11.18 6.22 11.78
N VAL A 223 -9.85 6.18 11.77
CA VAL A 223 -9.05 6.11 13.01
C VAL A 223 -8.72 7.52 13.49
N PHE A 224 -9.49 8.04 14.45
CA PHE A 224 -9.34 9.39 15.05
C PHE A 224 -9.33 10.55 14.03
N GLY A 225 -9.84 10.31 12.83
CA GLY A 225 -9.86 11.29 11.74
C GLY A 225 -11.15 12.10 11.63
N ARG A 226 -12.18 11.82 12.45
CA ARG A 226 -13.54 12.42 12.32
C ARG A 226 -14.23 12.16 10.97
N GLY A 227 -13.83 11.10 10.26
CA GLY A 227 -14.44 10.78 8.96
C GLY A 227 -15.93 10.45 9.05
N GLY A 228 -16.40 9.87 10.17
CA GLY A 228 -17.83 9.58 10.38
C GLY A 228 -18.70 10.85 10.32
N GLU A 229 -18.32 11.88 11.08
CA GLU A 229 -19.02 13.17 11.12
C GLU A 229 -19.07 13.82 9.72
N GLU A 230 -17.97 13.76 8.96
CA GLU A 230 -17.90 14.28 7.60
C GLU A 230 -18.87 13.55 6.65
N LEU A 231 -19.03 12.22 6.79
CA LEU A 231 -19.96 11.44 5.96
C LEU A 231 -21.42 11.63 6.34
N GLU A 232 -21.75 11.72 7.63
CA GLU A 232 -23.10 12.03 8.10
C GLU A 232 -23.58 13.36 7.52
N PHE A 233 -22.71 14.36 7.54
CA PHE A 233 -22.99 15.65 6.93
C PHE A 233 -23.25 15.54 5.42
N LEU A 234 -22.39 14.82 4.68
CA LEU A 234 -22.58 14.64 3.22
C LEU A 234 -23.88 13.89 2.90
N ARG A 235 -24.20 12.85 3.69
CA ARG A 235 -25.44 12.08 3.57
C ARG A 235 -26.67 12.96 3.77
N ALA A 236 -26.67 13.79 4.82
CA ALA A 236 -27.77 14.70 5.14
C ALA A 236 -28.05 15.72 4.01
N HIS A 237 -27.05 15.99 3.16
CA HIS A 237 -27.17 16.91 2.03
C HIS A 237 -27.29 16.21 0.66
N GLY A 238 -27.49 14.89 0.65
CA GLY A 238 -27.69 14.11 -0.58
C GLY A 238 -26.45 14.00 -1.47
N ILE A 239 -25.25 14.20 -0.92
CA ILE A 239 -24.00 14.10 -1.69
C ILE A 239 -23.50 12.66 -1.68
N GLY A 240 -23.27 12.09 -2.87
CA GLY A 240 -22.67 10.76 -3.00
C GLY A 240 -21.24 10.72 -2.48
N PHE A 241 -20.88 9.67 -1.76
CA PHE A 241 -19.53 9.51 -1.22
C PHE A 241 -19.01 8.08 -1.23
N GLN A 242 -17.69 7.94 -1.10
CA GLN A 242 -17.02 6.68 -0.82
C GLN A 242 -15.87 6.91 0.16
N VAL A 243 -15.41 5.82 0.79
CA VAL A 243 -14.28 5.82 1.71
C VAL A 243 -13.17 4.94 1.14
N ILE A 244 -11.98 5.51 1.06
CA ILE A 244 -10.76 4.80 0.71
C ILE A 244 -9.88 4.73 1.95
N PRO A 245 -9.71 3.56 2.57
CA PRO A 245 -8.93 3.43 3.80
C PRO A 245 -7.45 3.75 3.54
N GLY A 246 -6.80 4.22 4.58
CA GLY A 246 -5.36 4.50 4.60
C GLY A 246 -4.64 3.65 5.65
N ILE A 247 -3.32 3.60 5.55
CA ILE A 247 -2.52 2.97 6.61
C ILE A 247 -2.50 3.90 7.83
N THR A 248 -3.08 3.46 8.93
CA THR A 248 -3.11 4.27 10.16
C THR A 248 -1.72 4.42 10.79
N ALA A 249 -1.51 5.50 11.54
CA ALA A 249 -0.20 5.84 12.10
C ALA A 249 0.33 4.76 13.05
N ALA A 250 -0.51 4.09 13.84
CA ALA A 250 -0.06 3.01 14.73
C ALA A 250 0.65 1.89 13.95
N VAL A 251 0.00 1.35 12.92
CA VAL A 251 0.56 0.25 12.14
C VAL A 251 1.85 0.67 11.45
N ALA A 252 1.86 1.84 10.82
CA ALA A 252 3.04 2.28 10.08
C ALA A 252 4.21 2.69 10.98
N CYS A 253 3.95 3.46 12.05
CA CYS A 253 5.01 3.83 13.01
C CYS A 253 5.63 2.58 13.63
N ALA A 254 4.81 1.62 14.02
CA ALA A 254 5.29 0.38 14.62
C ALA A 254 6.13 -0.43 13.62
N ALA A 255 5.63 -0.64 12.39
CA ALA A 255 6.36 -1.36 11.34
C ALA A 255 7.70 -0.68 10.98
N TYR A 256 7.73 0.64 10.82
CA TYR A 256 8.94 1.39 10.49
C TYR A 256 9.88 1.60 11.70
N ALA A 257 9.42 1.36 12.92
CA ALA A 257 10.25 1.39 14.13
C ALA A 257 10.74 -0.01 14.56
N GLY A 258 10.38 -1.08 13.83
CA GLY A 258 10.72 -2.46 14.22
C GLY A 258 9.90 -2.98 15.40
N ILE A 259 8.68 -2.47 15.60
CA ILE A 259 7.81 -2.83 16.73
C ILE A 259 6.60 -3.59 16.19
N PRO A 260 6.51 -4.92 16.36
CA PRO A 260 5.28 -5.64 16.06
C PRO A 260 4.20 -5.27 17.10
N LEU A 261 3.04 -4.79 16.66
CA LEU A 261 1.97 -4.37 17.60
C LEU A 261 1.34 -5.53 18.38
N THR A 262 1.54 -6.76 17.91
CA THR A 262 1.13 -8.01 18.57
C THR A 262 2.27 -9.01 18.47
N HIS A 263 2.47 -9.79 19.53
CA HIS A 263 3.48 -10.85 19.56
C HIS A 263 3.00 -11.92 20.53
N ARG A 264 3.11 -13.21 20.18
CA ARG A 264 2.48 -14.32 20.94
C ARG A 264 2.82 -14.26 22.43
N ASP A 265 4.07 -13.98 22.74
CA ASP A 265 4.59 -13.99 24.11
C ASP A 265 4.43 -12.65 24.85
N HIS A 266 4.12 -11.55 24.12
CA HIS A 266 4.16 -10.20 24.68
C HIS A 266 2.81 -9.49 24.67
N ALA A 267 2.05 -9.56 23.58
CA ALA A 267 0.78 -8.83 23.46
C ALA A 267 -0.19 -9.59 22.56
N GLN A 268 -1.34 -9.96 23.15
CA GLN A 268 -2.45 -10.61 22.44
C GLN A 268 -3.55 -9.61 22.03
N SER A 269 -3.45 -8.37 22.50
CA SER A 269 -4.38 -7.31 22.17
C SER A 269 -3.66 -5.99 21.89
N LEU A 270 -4.30 -5.16 21.05
CA LEU A 270 -3.87 -3.82 20.69
C LEU A 270 -4.99 -2.84 21.01
N ARG A 271 -4.67 -1.75 21.71
CA ARG A 271 -5.60 -0.64 21.95
C ARG A 271 -5.09 0.63 21.28
N LEU A 272 -5.92 1.20 20.41
CA LEU A 272 -5.68 2.51 19.82
C LEU A 272 -6.41 3.56 20.66
N ILE A 273 -5.71 4.57 21.15
CA ILE A 273 -6.23 5.54 22.12
C ILE A 273 -5.91 6.96 21.63
N THR A 274 -6.83 7.90 21.83
CA THR A 274 -6.61 9.31 21.55
C THR A 274 -6.43 10.08 22.85
N ALA A 275 -5.42 10.96 22.89
CA ALA A 275 -5.11 11.82 24.03
C ALA A 275 -5.12 13.31 23.62
N HIS A 276 -6.09 13.69 22.78
CA HIS A 276 -6.13 15.00 22.12
C HIS A 276 -6.33 16.20 23.08
N CYS A 277 -6.99 16.00 24.23
CA CYS A 277 -7.27 17.02 25.25
C CYS A 277 -7.29 16.42 26.67
N LYS A 278 -7.23 17.25 27.71
CA LYS A 278 -7.41 16.83 29.12
C LYS A 278 -8.73 16.08 29.32
N ASP A 279 -9.83 16.61 28.77
CA ASP A 279 -11.15 15.98 28.86
C ASP A 279 -11.18 14.56 28.25
N SER A 280 -10.41 14.31 27.18
CA SER A 280 -10.33 12.99 26.55
C SER A 280 -9.61 11.97 27.44
N LEU A 281 -8.65 12.41 28.25
CA LEU A 281 -7.93 11.55 29.19
C LEU A 281 -8.80 11.19 30.40
N ASP A 282 -9.69 12.09 30.81
CA ASP A 282 -10.57 11.91 31.98
C ASP A 282 -11.65 10.85 31.74
N THR A 283 -12.03 10.62 30.49
CA THR A 283 -13.02 9.59 30.12
C THR A 283 -12.45 8.20 29.92
N LEU A 284 -11.13 8.01 29.99
CA LEU A 284 -10.50 6.72 29.74
C LEU A 284 -10.64 5.78 30.95
N ASP A 285 -10.90 4.50 30.67
CA ASP A 285 -10.82 3.43 31.67
C ASP A 285 -9.35 3.09 31.94
N TRP A 286 -8.75 3.83 32.88
CA TRP A 286 -7.35 3.66 33.26
C TRP A 286 -7.06 2.28 33.85
N HIS A 287 -8.00 1.70 34.60
CA HIS A 287 -7.85 0.36 35.17
C HIS A 287 -7.67 -0.69 34.06
N ALA A 288 -8.51 -0.64 33.01
CA ALA A 288 -8.36 -1.55 31.88
C ALA A 288 -7.08 -1.30 31.06
N LEU A 289 -6.59 -0.04 31.00
CA LEU A 289 -5.31 0.30 30.35
C LEU A 289 -4.08 -0.13 31.18
N GLY A 290 -4.22 -0.22 32.50
CA GLY A 290 -3.18 -0.67 33.42
C GLY A 290 -2.82 -2.15 33.29
N GLN A 291 -3.72 -2.98 32.75
CA GLN A 291 -3.51 -4.41 32.58
C GLN A 291 -2.29 -4.72 31.68
N GLU A 292 -1.58 -5.81 31.97
CA GLU A 292 -0.43 -6.28 31.19
C GLU A 292 -0.85 -7.04 29.92
N ARG A 293 0.13 -7.52 29.14
CA ARG A 293 -0.06 -8.34 27.92
C ARG A 293 -0.89 -7.69 26.81
N GLN A 294 -0.82 -6.36 26.74
CA GLN A 294 -1.45 -5.54 25.71
C GLN A 294 -0.52 -4.42 25.25
N THR A 295 -0.61 -4.12 23.96
CA THR A 295 0.06 -2.97 23.35
C THR A 295 -0.89 -1.78 23.35
N LEU A 296 -0.45 -0.67 23.95
CA LEU A 296 -1.18 0.59 23.92
C LEU A 296 -0.54 1.52 22.89
N ALA A 297 -1.32 2.04 21.95
CA ALA A 297 -0.88 3.03 20.98
C ALA A 297 -1.65 4.34 21.18
N PHE A 298 -0.99 5.34 21.78
CA PHE A 298 -1.58 6.65 22.06
C PHE A 298 -1.27 7.64 20.93
N TYR A 299 -2.34 8.12 20.32
CA TYR A 299 -2.36 9.20 19.33
C TYR A 299 -2.48 10.54 20.05
N MET A 300 -1.82 11.56 19.49
CA MET A 300 -1.92 12.95 19.97
C MET A 300 -1.54 13.14 21.45
N GLY A 301 -0.77 12.21 22.02
CA GLY A 301 -0.47 12.18 23.46
C GLY A 301 0.74 12.99 23.91
N VAL A 302 1.51 13.60 23.00
CA VAL A 302 2.77 14.30 23.34
C VAL A 302 2.58 15.36 24.43
N ALA A 303 1.51 16.16 24.35
CA ALA A 303 1.23 17.19 25.36
C ALA A 303 0.73 16.62 26.71
N GLY A 304 0.29 15.36 26.73
CA GLY A 304 -0.29 14.70 27.90
C GLY A 304 0.57 13.58 28.49
N LEU A 305 1.85 13.46 28.09
CA LEU A 305 2.71 12.34 28.49
C LEU A 305 2.88 12.22 30.02
N ASP A 306 3.01 13.34 30.75
CA ASP A 306 3.08 13.32 32.21
C ASP A 306 1.82 12.71 32.85
N ALA A 307 0.64 13.12 32.36
CA ALA A 307 -0.64 12.60 32.86
C ALA A 307 -0.85 11.13 32.50
N ILE A 308 -0.50 10.73 31.27
CA ILE A 308 -0.56 9.33 30.82
C ILE A 308 0.36 8.46 31.70
N GLN A 309 1.59 8.90 31.94
CA GLN A 309 2.55 8.19 32.80
C GLN A 309 1.98 8.00 34.21
N GLN A 310 1.54 9.09 34.85
CA GLN A 310 1.02 9.04 36.22
C GLN A 310 -0.19 8.12 36.34
N ARG A 311 -1.15 8.23 35.42
CA ARG A 311 -2.39 7.42 35.50
C ARG A 311 -2.16 5.95 35.21
N LEU A 312 -1.26 5.59 34.29
CA LEU A 312 -0.91 4.19 34.06
C LEU A 312 -0.21 3.58 35.27
N LEU A 313 0.71 4.32 35.91
CA LEU A 313 1.36 3.87 37.15
C LEU A 313 0.34 3.69 38.29
N GLN A 314 -0.58 4.64 38.46
CA GLN A 314 -1.65 4.55 39.45
C GLN A 314 -2.62 3.39 39.18
N ALA A 315 -2.85 3.07 37.90
CA ALA A 315 -3.66 1.93 37.49
C ALA A 315 -2.94 0.58 37.59
N GLY A 316 -1.70 0.56 38.13
CA GLY A 316 -0.95 -0.67 38.39
C GLY A 316 -0.08 -1.16 37.24
N ARG A 317 0.11 -0.37 36.16
CA ARG A 317 1.05 -0.73 35.10
C ARG A 317 2.49 -0.66 35.63
N ALA A 318 3.29 -1.70 35.37
CA ALA A 318 4.66 -1.78 35.85
C ALA A 318 5.51 -0.58 35.36
N ALA A 319 6.27 0.02 36.27
CA ALA A 319 7.15 1.16 35.96
C ALA A 319 8.26 0.80 34.96
N SER A 320 8.62 -0.48 34.89
CA SER A 320 9.58 -1.05 33.93
C SER A 320 8.98 -1.30 32.53
N THR A 321 7.67 -1.14 32.33
CA THR A 321 7.05 -1.41 31.02
C THR A 321 7.73 -0.58 29.92
N PRO A 322 8.23 -1.20 28.84
CA PRO A 322 8.89 -0.49 27.75
C PRO A 322 7.94 0.46 27.01
N PHE A 323 8.50 1.55 26.48
CA PHE A 323 7.82 2.41 25.53
C PHE A 323 8.73 2.77 24.35
N ALA A 324 8.09 3.17 23.25
CA ALA A 324 8.70 3.85 22.12
C ALA A 324 7.85 5.06 21.71
N LEU A 325 8.48 6.22 21.62
CA LEU A 325 7.94 7.43 20.97
C LEU A 325 8.46 7.48 19.55
N VAL A 326 7.55 7.38 18.57
CA VAL A 326 7.87 7.42 17.15
C VAL A 326 7.40 8.75 16.58
N GLU A 327 8.34 9.67 16.34
CA GLU A 327 8.10 10.95 15.69
C GLU A 327 8.17 10.80 14.18
N ASN A 328 7.30 11.53 13.46
CA ASN A 328 7.32 11.59 12.00
C ASN A 328 7.38 10.19 11.36
N GLY A 329 6.65 9.22 11.93
CA GLY A 329 6.70 7.83 11.51
C GLY A 329 6.52 7.66 10.00
N SER A 330 7.32 6.75 9.43
CA SER A 330 7.50 6.49 8.00
C SER A 330 8.15 7.61 7.17
N ARG A 331 8.43 8.79 7.73
CA ARG A 331 9.04 9.89 6.98
C ARG A 331 10.57 9.81 7.10
N PRO A 332 11.33 10.43 6.18
CA PRO A 332 12.79 10.45 6.27
C PRO A 332 13.32 11.04 7.59
N GLN A 333 12.56 11.93 8.22
CA GLN A 333 12.90 12.55 9.51
C GLN A 333 12.38 11.74 10.72
N GLN A 334 12.06 10.45 10.54
CA GLN A 334 11.59 9.61 11.63
C GLN A 334 12.64 9.56 12.75
N ARG A 335 12.18 9.74 14.00
CA ARG A 335 12.97 9.53 15.21
C ARG A 335 12.24 8.54 16.10
N VAL A 336 12.96 7.57 16.64
CA VAL A 336 12.45 6.60 17.60
C VAL A 336 13.18 6.81 18.92
N ILE A 337 12.44 7.09 19.98
CA ILE A 337 12.97 7.30 21.32
C ILE A 337 12.38 6.23 22.24
N THR A 338 13.23 5.47 22.92
CA THR A 338 12.81 4.35 23.78
C THR A 338 13.18 4.57 25.24
N GLY A 339 12.45 3.90 26.13
CA GLY A 339 12.68 3.93 27.57
C GLY A 339 11.67 3.07 28.31
N THR A 340 11.47 3.33 29.61
CA THR A 340 10.47 2.67 30.44
C THR A 340 9.39 3.65 30.89
N LEU A 341 8.22 3.14 31.28
CA LEU A 341 7.11 3.97 31.76
C LEU A 341 7.53 4.94 32.87
N ALA A 342 8.45 4.53 33.75
CA ALA A 342 9.02 5.38 34.81
C ALA A 342 9.70 6.65 34.27
N SER A 343 10.34 6.58 33.11
CA SER A 343 11.12 7.69 32.53
C SER A 343 10.40 8.41 31.38
N LEU A 344 9.17 8.00 31.02
CA LEU A 344 8.48 8.44 29.80
C LEU A 344 8.51 9.96 29.60
N ALA A 345 7.99 10.73 30.55
CA ALA A 345 7.87 12.17 30.41
C ALA A 345 9.23 12.88 30.47
N THR A 346 10.16 12.41 31.32
CA THR A 346 11.51 12.96 31.42
C THR A 346 12.31 12.74 30.13
N THR A 347 12.25 11.53 29.57
CA THR A 347 12.93 11.16 28.33
C THR A 347 12.36 11.95 27.15
N ALA A 348 11.03 12.12 27.07
CA ALA A 348 10.39 12.93 26.05
C ALA A 348 10.87 14.40 26.08
N ARG A 349 11.00 15.00 27.27
CA ARG A 349 11.54 16.36 27.44
C ARG A 349 13.02 16.45 27.05
N GLN A 350 13.85 15.51 27.50
CA GLN A 350 15.29 15.48 27.22
C GLN A 350 15.57 15.42 25.71
N HIS A 351 14.77 14.65 24.96
CA HIS A 351 14.90 14.54 23.50
C HIS A 351 14.05 15.55 22.73
N ALA A 352 13.41 16.50 23.42
CA ALA A 352 12.54 17.54 22.86
C ALA A 352 11.51 16.97 21.87
N VAL A 353 10.76 15.95 22.30
CA VAL A 353 9.79 15.26 21.44
C VAL A 353 8.65 16.20 21.03
N ALA A 354 8.37 16.27 19.73
CA ALA A 354 7.40 17.14 19.09
C ALA A 354 6.40 16.36 18.23
N ALA A 355 5.20 16.92 18.08
CA ALA A 355 4.17 16.35 17.21
C ALA A 355 4.51 16.55 15.73
N PRO A 356 4.11 15.62 14.83
CA PRO A 356 3.34 14.41 15.10
C PRO A 356 4.21 13.26 15.63
N ALA A 357 3.83 12.70 16.77
CA ALA A 357 4.45 11.51 17.34
C ALA A 357 3.40 10.56 17.92
N LEU A 358 3.72 9.27 17.89
CA LEU A 358 2.92 8.20 18.46
C LEU A 358 3.67 7.58 19.64
N LEU A 359 2.98 7.39 20.77
CA LEU A 359 3.50 6.59 21.87
C LEU A 359 3.00 5.15 21.72
N ILE A 360 3.92 4.20 21.64
CA ILE A 360 3.66 2.76 21.73
C ILE A 360 4.20 2.29 23.08
N LEU A 361 3.34 1.69 23.91
CA LEU A 361 3.68 1.22 25.24
C LEU A 361 3.30 -0.25 25.40
N GLY A 362 4.23 -1.04 25.93
CA GLY A 362 4.10 -2.49 26.09
C GLY A 362 5.42 -3.19 25.79
N GLU A 363 5.48 -4.47 26.11
CA GLU A 363 6.69 -5.30 26.06
C GLU A 363 7.26 -5.36 24.63
N VAL A 364 6.39 -5.30 23.61
CA VAL A 364 6.80 -5.25 22.20
C VAL A 364 7.65 -4.02 21.85
N ALA A 365 7.55 -2.91 22.59
CA ALA A 365 8.32 -1.70 22.30
C ALA A 365 9.83 -1.90 22.54
N ALA A 366 10.22 -2.86 23.38
CA ALA A 366 11.64 -3.22 23.56
C ALA A 366 12.27 -3.78 22.28
N LEU A 367 11.47 -4.41 21.41
CA LEU A 367 11.94 -4.98 20.14
C LEU A 367 12.42 -3.92 19.15
N ALA A 368 12.09 -2.63 19.36
CA ALA A 368 12.60 -1.54 18.54
C ALA A 368 14.13 -1.54 18.47
N GLN A 369 14.82 -1.87 19.57
CA GLN A 369 16.28 -1.87 19.61
C GLN A 369 16.89 -2.95 18.69
N THR A 370 16.24 -4.10 18.56
CA THR A 370 16.77 -5.25 17.82
C THR A 370 16.24 -5.39 16.40
N LEU A 371 15.01 -4.91 16.14
CA LEU A 371 14.32 -5.08 14.85
C LEU A 371 14.23 -3.78 14.04
N HIS A 372 14.82 -2.67 14.50
CA HIS A 372 14.84 -1.45 13.69
C HIS A 372 15.53 -1.69 12.34
N TRP A 373 14.91 -1.21 11.27
CA TRP A 373 15.42 -1.38 9.91
C TRP A 373 15.36 -0.08 9.09
N PHE A 374 14.64 0.94 9.56
CA PHE A 374 14.38 2.18 8.85
C PHE A 374 14.86 3.40 9.63
N GLY A 375 15.51 4.32 8.93
CA GLY A 375 16.02 5.56 9.51
C GLY A 375 17.20 5.32 10.46
N ASN A 376 17.37 6.23 11.42
CA ASN A 376 18.43 6.13 12.41
C ASN A 376 18.06 5.11 13.51
N ALA A 377 19.08 4.53 14.15
CA ALA A 377 18.89 3.64 15.29
C ALA A 377 18.11 4.35 16.43
N PRO A 378 17.31 3.61 17.23
CA PRO A 378 16.55 4.18 18.33
C PRO A 378 17.44 4.88 19.36
N LEU A 379 17.02 6.07 19.78
CA LEU A 379 17.63 6.83 20.86
C LEU A 379 17.15 6.25 22.19
N SER A 380 18.06 5.67 22.98
CA SER A 380 17.73 5.14 24.30
C SER A 380 18.05 6.17 25.38
N ALA A 381 17.20 6.26 26.40
CA ALA A 381 17.56 7.00 27.61
C ALA A 381 18.84 6.39 28.23
N PRO A 382 19.80 7.20 28.71
CA PRO A 382 20.91 6.66 29.48
C PRO A 382 20.36 5.95 30.70
N LEU A 383 20.81 4.70 30.93
CA LEU A 383 20.53 3.97 32.16
C LEU A 383 21.01 4.86 33.33
N LEU A 384 20.12 5.21 34.25
CA LEU A 384 20.55 5.76 35.53
C LEU A 384 21.53 4.75 36.13
N PRO A 385 22.75 5.17 36.54
CA PRO A 385 23.69 4.23 37.13
C PRO A 385 23.02 3.59 38.35
N HIS A 386 22.83 2.27 38.30
CA HIS A 386 22.45 1.51 39.47
C HIS A 386 23.52 1.77 40.54
N SER A 387 23.11 2.32 41.68
CA SER A 387 23.95 2.24 42.88
C SER A 387 24.30 0.76 43.09
N PRO A 388 25.59 0.40 43.21
CA PRO A 388 25.95 -0.98 43.45
C PRO A 388 25.23 -1.46 44.72
N PRO A 389 24.78 -2.73 44.77
CA PRO A 389 24.20 -3.28 45.99
C PRO A 389 25.21 -3.07 47.12
N ALA A 390 24.75 -2.53 48.25
CA ALA A 390 25.55 -2.46 49.46
C ALA A 390 26.09 -3.86 49.74
N THR A 391 27.41 -4.01 49.67
CA THR A 391 28.08 -5.23 50.12
C THR A 391 27.70 -5.46 51.57
N PRO A 392 27.19 -6.65 51.95
CA PRO A 392 26.95 -6.95 53.35
C PRO A 392 28.29 -6.96 54.07
N ASP A 393 28.36 -6.25 55.21
CA ASP A 393 29.54 -6.22 56.07
C ASP A 393 29.95 -7.65 56.45
N THR A 394 31.12 -8.06 55.96
CA THR A 394 31.80 -9.26 56.46
C THR A 394 32.32 -8.95 57.87
N PRO A 395 31.96 -9.71 58.91
CA PRO A 395 32.49 -9.47 60.25
C PRO A 395 33.97 -9.85 60.27
N THR A 396 34.84 -8.88 60.50
CA THR A 396 36.26 -9.10 60.77
C THR A 396 36.43 -9.66 62.19
N LEU A 397 36.99 -10.87 62.28
CA LEU A 397 37.60 -11.41 63.48
C LEU A 397 38.85 -10.58 63.84
N ALA A 398 38.63 -9.48 64.53
CA ALA A 398 39.64 -8.79 65.31
C ALA A 398 38.92 -8.27 66.56
N HIS A 399 39.48 -8.54 67.73
CA HIS A 399 38.88 -8.43 69.08
C HIS A 399 38.20 -9.71 69.60
N ALA A 400 39.00 -10.76 69.76
CA ALA A 400 38.85 -11.66 70.90
C ALA A 400 40.16 -11.61 71.70
N ALA A 401 40.12 -10.89 72.81
CA ALA A 401 40.99 -11.04 73.97
C ALA A 401 40.10 -11.50 75.13
#